data_AF-A0A3N9NQ53-F1
#
_entry.id   AF-A0A3N9NQ53-F1
#
_cell.length_a   1.000
_cell.length_b   1.000
_cell.length_c   1.000
_cell.angle_alpha   90.00
_cell.angle_beta   90.00
_cell.angle_gamma   90.00
#
_symmetry.space_group_name_H-M   'P 1'
#
loop_
_entity.id
_entity.type
_entity.pdbx_description
1 polymer ?
#
loop_
_entity_poly.entity_id
_entity_poly.type
_entity_poly.pdbx_seq_one_letter_code
_entity_poly.pdbx_strand_id
1 'polypeptide(L)'
;MQYFIVLILISILRIVPRRIRGWIGASLGQAVYLIGIRRSVVCENLRAAFPGIPEAGVRKTAAGVYRHFGTLATSLVELPRLDESALNSWIF
;
A
#
# COMPACT_ATOMS: atom_id res chain seq x y z
N MET A 1 -16.24 9.03 -17.30
CA MET A 1 -16.09 9.90 -16.11
C MET A 1 -15.16 9.30 -15.05
N GLN A 2 -15.41 8.10 -14.52
CA GLN A 2 -14.61 7.52 -13.41
C GLN A 2 -13.10 7.35 -13.71
N TYR A 3 -12.76 6.95 -14.94
CA TYR A 3 -11.35 6.77 -15.35
C TYR A 3 -10.55 8.08 -15.39
N PHE A 4 -11.18 9.22 -15.67
CA PHE A 4 -10.48 10.51 -15.73
C PHE A 4 -9.91 10.92 -14.37
N ILE A 5 -10.64 10.66 -13.28
CA ILE A 5 -10.18 10.95 -11.91
C ILE A 5 -8.93 10.14 -11.60
N VAL A 6 -8.95 8.86 -11.94
CA VAL A 6 -7.80 7.96 -11.72
C VAL A 6 -6.60 8.43 -12.54
N LEU A 7 -6.79 8.82 -13.80
CA LEU A 7 -5.71 9.33 -14.66
C LEU A 7 -5.12 10.65 -14.15
N ILE A 8 -5.95 11.57 -13.64
CA ILE A 8 -5.48 12.82 -13.02
C ILE A 8 -4.68 12.51 -11.76
N LEU A 9 -5.18 11.64 -10.89
CA LEU A 9 -4.51 11.25 -9.65
C LEU A 9 -3.14 10.60 -9.94
N ILE A 10 -3.09 9.69 -10.92
CA ILE A 10 -1.85 9.07 -11.39
C ILE A 10 -0.88 10.13 -11.91
N SER A 11 -1.37 11.09 -12.71
CA SER A 11 -0.53 12.14 -13.29
C SER A 11 0.07 13.05 -12.22
N ILE A 12 -0.71 13.41 -11.19
CA ILE A 12 -0.22 14.17 -10.03
C ILE A 12 0.85 13.36 -9.30
N LEU A 13 0.57 12.10 -8.96
CA LEU A 13 1.52 11.24 -8.26
C LEU A 13 2.82 11.05 -9.05
N ARG A 14 2.79 11.04 -10.38
CA ARG A 14 4.00 10.92 -11.22
C ARG A 14 5.00 12.05 -11.05
N ILE A 15 4.53 13.25 -10.74
CA ILE A 15 5.40 14.44 -10.58
C ILE A 15 5.98 14.50 -9.16
N VAL A 16 5.36 13.79 -8.21
CA VAL A 16 5.82 13.73 -6.81
C VAL A 16 7.07 12.84 -6.69
N PRO A 17 8.14 13.29 -6.02
CA PRO A 17 9.33 12.48 -5.75
C PRO A 17 9.00 11.13 -5.09
N ARG A 18 9.71 10.07 -5.50
CA ARG A 18 9.46 8.68 -5.05
C ARG A 18 9.43 8.53 -3.52
N ARG A 19 10.33 9.21 -2.79
CA ARG A 19 10.33 9.22 -1.32
C ARG A 19 9.01 9.77 -0.76
N ILE A 20 8.53 10.89 -1.28
CA ILE A 20 7.29 11.54 -0.82
C ILE A 20 6.07 10.68 -1.17
N ARG A 21 6.03 10.05 -2.35
CA ARG A 21 4.97 9.10 -2.71
C ARG A 21 4.84 7.94 -1.73
N GLY A 22 5.97 7.40 -1.26
CA GLY A 22 5.99 6.34 -0.25
C GLY A 22 5.37 6.81 1.07
N TRP A 23 5.70 8.02 1.52
CA TRP A 23 5.08 8.63 2.70
C TRP A 23 3.57 8.86 2.53
N ILE A 24 3.15 9.40 1.37
CA ILE A 24 1.72 9.60 1.07
C ILE A 24 0.97 8.26 1.10
N GLY A 25 1.51 7.24 0.42
CA GLY A 25 0.92 5.91 0.38
C GLY A 25 0.82 5.30 1.78
N ALA A 26 1.90 5.34 2.55
CA ALA A 26 1.92 4.86 3.93
C ALA A 26 0.87 5.54 4.81
N SER A 27 0.75 6.87 4.72
CA SER A 27 -0.22 7.66 5.48
C SER A 27 -1.67 7.36 5.07
N LEU A 28 -1.95 7.19 3.77
CA LEU A 28 -3.25 6.78 3.28
C LEU A 28 -3.62 5.37 3.78
N GLY A 29 -2.68 4.43 3.71
CA GLY A 29 -2.85 3.09 4.25
C GLY A 29 -3.18 3.12 5.74
N GLN A 30 -2.44 3.91 6.51
CA GLN A 30 -2.70 4.11 7.94
C GLN A 30 -4.10 4.70 8.20
N ALA A 31 -4.52 5.70 7.42
CA ALA A 31 -5.86 6.28 7.53
C ALA A 31 -6.96 5.24 7.26
N VAL A 32 -6.81 4.42 6.22
CA VAL A 32 -7.75 3.32 5.89
C VAL A 32 -7.84 2.30 7.03
N TYR A 33 -6.70 1.97 7.66
CA TYR A 33 -6.67 1.10 8.83
C TYR A 33 -7.44 1.71 10.02
N LEU A 34 -7.28 3.02 10.27
CA LEU A 34 -7.97 3.73 11.35
C LEU A 34 -9.49 3.81 11.13
N ILE A 35 -9.94 3.99 9.87
CA ILE A 35 -11.35 3.93 9.49
C ILE A 35 -11.91 2.51 9.68
N GLY A 36 -11.05 1.48 9.66
CA GLY A 36 -11.44 0.10 9.94
C GLY A 36 -11.99 -0.65 8.74
N ILE A 37 -11.77 -0.16 7.51
CA ILE A 37 -12.27 -0.79 6.28
C ILE A 37 -11.74 -2.23 6.18
N ARG A 38 -12.62 -3.22 6.33
CA ARG A 38 -12.30 -4.67 6.29
C ARG A 38 -11.23 -5.11 7.29
N ARG A 39 -11.00 -4.35 8.35
CA ARG A 39 -9.96 -4.65 9.35
C ARG A 39 -10.22 -6.00 10.04
N SER A 40 -11.48 -6.37 10.28
CA SER A 40 -11.86 -7.66 10.84
C SER A 40 -11.37 -8.82 9.98
N VAL A 41 -11.63 -8.77 8.67
CA VAL A 41 -11.21 -9.79 7.70
C VAL A 41 -9.69 -9.95 7.67
N VAL A 42 -8.94 -8.83 7.67
CA VAL A 42 -7.48 -8.89 7.70
C VAL A 42 -6.98 -9.55 8.99
N CYS A 43 -7.56 -9.20 10.15
CA CYS A 43 -7.20 -9.82 11.41
C CYS A 43 -7.57 -11.32 11.45
N GLU A 44 -8.73 -11.70 10.94
CA GLU A 44 -9.17 -13.10 10.84
C GLU A 44 -8.22 -13.92 9.97
N ASN A 45 -7.84 -13.39 8.80
CA ASN A 45 -6.86 -14.01 7.92
C ASN A 45 -5.50 -14.18 8.62
N LEU A 46 -5.06 -13.17 9.36
CA LEU A 46 -3.79 -13.24 10.11
C LEU A 46 -3.82 -14.26 11.24
N ARG A 47 -4.95 -14.39 11.96
CA ARG A 47 -5.11 -15.44 12.98
C ARG A 47 -5.10 -16.83 12.38
N ALA A 48 -5.80 -17.01 11.25
CA ALA A 48 -5.85 -18.29 10.55
C ALA A 48 -4.48 -18.69 9.98
N ALA A 49 -3.75 -17.71 9.39
CA ALA A 49 -2.43 -17.95 8.82
C ALA A 49 -1.34 -18.14 9.87
N PHE A 50 -1.48 -17.50 11.04
CA PHE A 50 -0.48 -17.55 12.12
C PHE A 50 -1.13 -17.82 13.49
N PRO A 51 -1.53 -19.08 13.78
CA PRO A 51 -2.33 -19.41 14.98
C PRO A 51 -1.66 -19.11 16.33
N GLY A 52 -0.35 -18.87 16.35
CA GLY A 52 0.42 -18.61 17.57
C GLY A 52 0.73 -17.14 17.86
N ILE A 53 0.31 -16.19 17.01
CA ILE A 53 0.67 -14.78 17.22
C ILE A 53 -0.26 -14.15 18.27
N PRO A 54 0.27 -13.38 19.24
CA PRO A 54 -0.57 -12.64 20.18
C PRO A 54 -1.47 -11.64 19.45
N GLU A 55 -2.64 -11.32 20.02
CA GLU A 55 -3.58 -10.34 19.45
C GLU A 55 -2.96 -8.95 19.18
N ALA A 56 -2.00 -8.52 20.02
CA ALA A 56 -1.25 -7.30 19.77
C ALA A 56 -0.38 -7.41 18.51
N GLY A 57 0.20 -8.58 18.26
CA GLY A 57 0.91 -8.94 17.03
C GLY A 57 0.00 -8.92 15.81
N VAL A 58 -1.20 -9.52 15.90
CA VAL A 58 -2.21 -9.47 14.83
C VAL A 58 -2.50 -8.03 14.42
N ARG A 59 -2.80 -7.15 15.38
CA ARG A 59 -3.14 -5.74 15.11
C ARG A 59 -1.96 -4.96 14.55
N LYS A 60 -0.75 -5.17 15.07
CA LYS A 60 0.47 -4.53 14.57
C LYS A 60 0.77 -4.94 13.13
N THR A 61 0.66 -6.24 12.83
CA THR A 61 0.86 -6.77 11.48
C THR A 61 -0.23 -6.26 10.54
N ALA A 62 -1.49 -6.25 10.96
CA ALA A 62 -2.58 -5.67 10.17
C ALA A 62 -2.27 -4.22 9.80
N ALA A 63 -1.98 -3.34 10.77
CA ALA A 63 -1.61 -1.95 10.49
C ALA A 63 -0.42 -1.83 9.51
N GLY A 64 0.59 -2.70 9.68
CA GLY A 64 1.73 -2.80 8.77
C GLY A 64 1.32 -3.15 7.33
N VAL A 65 0.41 -4.11 7.15
CA VAL A 65 -0.12 -4.51 5.83
C VAL A 65 -0.82 -3.34 5.15
N TYR A 66 -1.69 -2.61 5.86
CA TYR A 66 -2.37 -1.45 5.27
C TYR A 66 -1.38 -0.35 4.86
N ARG A 67 -0.39 -0.03 5.73
CA ARG A 67 0.67 0.92 5.40
C ARG A 67 1.46 0.48 4.18
N HIS A 68 1.84 -0.80 4.12
CA HIS A 68 2.58 -1.37 3.00
C HIS A 68 1.77 -1.33 1.70
N PHE A 69 0.49 -1.69 1.73
CA PHE A 69 -0.38 -1.66 0.56
C PHE A 69 -0.58 -0.24 0.03
N GLY A 70 -0.70 0.75 0.92
CA GLY A 70 -0.75 2.14 0.53
C GLY A 70 0.54 2.58 -0.19
N THR A 71 1.71 2.24 0.35
CA THR A 71 3.02 2.48 -0.31
C THR A 71 3.13 1.75 -1.64
N LEU A 72 2.67 0.50 -1.71
CA LEU A 72 2.70 -0.29 -2.94
C LEU A 72 1.83 0.38 -4.00
N ALA A 73 0.59 0.76 -3.67
CA ALA A 73 -0.35 1.41 -4.59
C ALA A 73 0.24 2.68 -5.23
N THR A 74 0.94 3.51 -4.45
CA THR A 74 1.60 4.72 -5.01
C THR A 74 2.84 4.39 -5.85
N SER A 75 3.49 3.25 -5.59
CA SER A 75 4.63 2.76 -6.36
C SER A 75 4.20 2.15 -7.70
N LEU A 76 3.00 1.54 -7.78
CA LEU A 76 2.46 0.97 -9.03
C LEU A 76 2.29 2.03 -10.14
N VAL A 77 2.27 3.31 -9.81
CA VAL A 77 2.25 4.42 -10.79
C VAL A 77 3.49 4.39 -11.72
N GLU A 78 4.59 3.79 -11.27
CA GLU A 78 5.85 3.62 -12.02
C GLU A 78 5.82 2.41 -12.97
N LEU A 79 4.98 1.40 -12.72
CA LEU A 79 4.96 0.13 -13.48
C LEU A 79 4.85 0.31 -15.00
N PRO A 80 3.99 1.19 -15.54
CA PRO A 80 3.87 1.36 -17.00
C PRO A 80 5.15 1.89 -17.69
N ARG A 81 6.17 2.30 -16.92
CA ARG A 81 7.45 2.83 -17.40
C ARG A 81 8.65 1.99 -16.97
N LEU A 82 8.43 0.88 -16.26
CA LEU A 82 9.52 -0.05 -15.95
C LEU A 82 9.87 -0.79 -17.25
N ASP A 83 11.03 -0.46 -17.83
CA ASP A 83 11.68 -1.35 -18.79
C ASP A 83 12.40 -2.49 -18.04
N GLU A 84 12.85 -3.51 -18.77
CA GLU A 84 13.56 -4.66 -18.16
C GLU A 84 14.79 -4.23 -17.35
N SER A 85 15.46 -3.14 -17.76
CA SER A 85 16.64 -2.62 -17.07
C SER A 85 16.29 -1.99 -15.71
N ALA A 86 15.16 -1.29 -15.64
CA ALA A 86 14.67 -0.63 -14.44
C ALA A 86 14.05 -1.62 -13.45
N LEU A 87 13.47 -2.73 -13.92
CA LEU A 87 12.89 -3.79 -13.08
C LEU A 87 13.93 -4.39 -12.11
N ASN A 88 15.15 -4.62 -12.59
CA ASN A 88 16.24 -5.16 -11.75
C ASN A 88 16.64 -4.21 -10.61
N SER A 89 16.50 -2.90 -10.80
CA SER A 89 16.74 -1.90 -9.75
C SER A 89 15.54 -1.64 -8.83
N TRP A 90 14.38 -2.24 -9.14
CA TRP A 90 13.14 -2.04 -8.39
C TRP A 90 12.90 -3.14 -7.35
N ILE A 91 13.48 -4.33 -7.56
CA ILE A 91 13.32 -5.52 -6.71
C ILE A 91 14.49 -5.70 -5.71
N PHE A 92 15.65 -5.05 -5.95
CA PHE A 92 16.85 -5.12 -5.12
C PHE A 92 17.25 -3.77 -4.53
#